data_AF-A0A1Y5TDF6-F1
#
_entry.id   AF-A0A1Y5TDF6-F1
#
_cell.length_a   1.000
_cell.length_b   1.000
_cell.length_c   1.000
_cell.angle_alpha   90.00
_cell.angle_beta   90.00
_cell.angle_gamma   90.00
#
_symmetry.space_group_name_H-M   'P 1'
#
loop_
_entity.id
_entity.type
_entity.pdbx_description
1 polymer ?
#
loop_
_entity_poly.entity_id
_entity_poly.type
_entity_poly.pdbx_seq_one_letter_code
_entity_poly.pdbx_strand_id
1 'polypeptide(L)'
;MEVSDAAFQSFLPVVVVAAAASAAAAQDTSPTLSVEESADFDQYIVGPDGEPVYMFTTDIQGDGGEPAISCTSVDCLNAWPLVTADGELTARPELEESLAGTFSYKDQTVVTYNGWIISARTAVTFTRRIG
;
A
#
# COMPACT_ATOMS: atom_id res chain seq x y z
N MET A 1 26.22 -40.21 56.24
CA MET A 1 27.18 -39.10 56.38
C MET A 1 27.15 -38.37 55.04
N GLU A 2 26.40 -37.26 54.99
CA GLU A 2 26.53 -36.08 54.10
C GLU A 2 26.49 -36.33 52.58
N VAL A 3 25.65 -35.70 51.76
CA VAL A 3 25.47 -34.26 51.47
C VAL A 3 24.17 -34.10 50.65
N SER A 4 23.24 -33.21 51.02
CA SER A 4 23.06 -31.84 50.50
C SER A 4 22.56 -31.77 49.06
N ASP A 5 21.28 -31.42 48.85
CA ASP A 5 20.83 -30.10 48.38
C ASP A 5 19.33 -30.19 48.03
N ALA A 6 18.49 -29.53 48.84
CA ALA A 6 17.77 -28.32 48.44
C ALA A 6 16.60 -28.62 47.49
N ALA A 7 15.41 -28.88 48.02
CA ALA A 7 14.46 -27.84 48.44
C ALA A 7 14.01 -26.94 47.27
N PHE A 8 12.83 -27.23 46.72
CA PHE A 8 11.74 -26.25 46.74
C PHE A 8 10.41 -26.96 46.41
N GLN A 9 9.69 -27.27 47.49
CA GLN A 9 8.39 -27.93 47.45
C GLN A 9 7.31 -26.89 47.11
N SER A 10 6.45 -27.24 46.14
CA SER A 10 5.08 -26.78 45.91
C SER A 10 4.66 -25.38 46.38
N PHE A 11 4.47 -24.48 45.42
CA PHE A 11 3.44 -23.43 45.49
C PHE A 11 2.57 -23.46 44.22
N LEU A 12 1.28 -23.18 44.44
CA LEU A 12 0.07 -23.39 43.62
C LEU A 12 0.10 -22.79 42.20
N PRO A 13 -0.73 -23.29 41.26
CA PRO A 13 -0.86 -22.71 39.93
C PRO A 13 -1.75 -21.47 39.99
N VAL A 14 -1.21 -20.29 39.66
CA VAL A 14 -2.02 -19.15 39.23
C VAL A 14 -1.81 -19.03 37.72
N VAL A 15 -2.63 -19.74 36.95
CA VAL A 15 -2.73 -19.51 35.51
C VAL A 15 -3.53 -18.22 35.33
N VAL A 16 -2.82 -17.09 35.21
CA VAL A 16 -3.40 -15.85 34.71
C VAL A 16 -3.70 -16.09 33.23
N VAL A 17 -4.97 -16.39 32.91
CA VAL A 17 -5.45 -16.30 31.53
C VAL A 17 -5.54 -14.81 31.19
N ALA A 18 -4.43 -14.27 30.70
CA ALA A 18 -4.43 -12.96 30.07
C ALA A 18 -5.22 -13.08 28.77
N ALA A 19 -6.42 -12.51 28.75
CA ALA A 19 -7.20 -12.30 27.55
C ALA A 19 -6.41 -11.40 26.59
N ALA A 20 -5.69 -12.02 25.66
CA ALA A 20 -5.18 -11.31 24.49
C ALA A 20 -6.39 -10.99 23.61
N ALA A 21 -6.97 -9.81 23.82
CA ALA A 21 -7.84 -9.18 22.85
C ALA A 21 -7.01 -9.05 21.57
N SER A 22 -7.21 -9.98 20.65
CA SER A 22 -6.75 -9.84 19.28
C SER A 22 -7.49 -8.63 18.71
N ALA A 23 -6.83 -7.48 18.76
CA ALA A 23 -7.09 -6.37 17.89
C ALA A 23 -6.91 -6.89 16.46
N ALA A 24 -7.97 -7.46 15.91
CA ALA A 24 -8.18 -7.43 14.49
C ALA A 24 -8.27 -5.95 14.14
N ALA A 25 -7.12 -5.36 13.78
CA ALA A 25 -7.14 -4.13 13.01
C ALA A 25 -7.98 -4.47 11.78
N ALA A 26 -9.23 -3.99 11.76
CA ALA A 26 -9.96 -3.83 10.53
C ALA A 26 -9.09 -2.92 9.69
N GLN A 27 -8.28 -3.51 8.82
CA GLN A 27 -7.66 -2.75 7.75
C GLN A 27 -8.85 -2.27 6.94
N ASP A 28 -9.06 -0.95 6.92
CA ASP A 28 -9.98 -0.34 5.97
C ASP A 28 -9.60 -0.89 4.60
N THR A 29 -10.44 -1.78 4.07
CA THR A 29 -10.22 -2.44 2.77
C THR A 29 -10.55 -1.50 1.62
N SER A 30 -10.91 -0.26 1.92
CA SER A 30 -11.17 0.76 0.91
C SER A 30 -9.85 1.22 0.29
N PRO A 31 -9.76 1.26 -1.05
CA PRO A 31 -8.56 1.74 -1.72
C PRO A 31 -8.26 3.19 -1.29
N THR A 32 -7.03 3.44 -0.87
CA THR A 32 -6.63 4.72 -0.27
C THR A 32 -5.33 5.22 -0.89
N LEU A 33 -5.30 6.48 -1.33
CA LEU A 33 -4.06 7.19 -1.65
C LEU A 33 -3.49 7.85 -0.40
N SER A 34 -2.18 7.70 -0.20
CA SER A 34 -1.47 8.24 0.97
C SER A 34 -0.17 8.93 0.56
N VAL A 35 0.44 9.67 1.49
CA VAL A 35 1.78 10.24 1.32
C VAL A 35 2.74 9.54 2.26
N GLU A 36 3.89 9.14 1.74
CA GLU A 36 5.03 8.62 2.49
C GLU A 36 6.23 9.53 2.29
N GLU A 37 7.23 9.42 3.18
CA GLU A 37 8.47 10.21 3.12
C GLU A 37 9.71 9.32 3.09
N SER A 38 10.75 9.71 2.36
CA SER A 38 12.07 9.08 2.40
C SER A 38 13.19 10.09 2.24
N ALA A 39 14.39 9.75 2.71
CA ALA A 39 15.56 10.62 2.59
C ALA A 39 15.98 10.87 1.13
N ASP A 40 15.61 10.00 0.20
CA ASP A 40 15.99 10.09 -1.22
C ASP A 40 14.96 10.85 -2.07
N PHE A 41 13.68 10.86 -1.66
CA PHE A 41 12.56 11.36 -2.48
C PHE A 41 11.67 12.37 -1.76
N ASP A 42 12.05 12.85 -0.57
CA ASP A 42 11.18 13.63 0.33
C ASP A 42 9.80 12.96 0.40
N GLN A 43 8.72 13.69 0.12
CA GLN A 43 7.35 13.18 0.11
C GLN A 43 6.93 12.63 -1.26
N TYR A 44 6.29 11.46 -1.26
CA TYR A 44 5.76 10.82 -2.47
C TYR A 44 4.43 10.13 -2.19
N ILE A 45 3.62 9.97 -3.25
CA ILE A 45 2.32 9.31 -3.16
C ILE A 45 2.50 7.79 -3.21
N VAL A 46 1.78 7.10 -2.34
CA VAL A 46 1.61 5.65 -2.39
C VAL A 46 0.16 5.28 -2.68
N GLY A 47 0.00 4.22 -3.46
CA GLY A 47 -1.29 3.69 -3.89
C GLY A 47 -1.96 2.81 -2.83
N PRO A 48 -3.15 2.26 -3.15
CA PRO A 48 -3.89 1.35 -2.26
C PRO A 48 -3.09 0.15 -1.77
N ASP A 49 -2.18 -0.36 -2.60
CA ASP A 49 -1.32 -1.52 -2.28
C ASP A 49 -0.09 -1.16 -1.44
N GLY A 50 0.06 0.12 -1.06
CA GLY A 50 1.21 0.63 -0.31
C GLY A 50 2.49 0.80 -1.14
N GLU A 51 2.40 0.67 -2.47
CA GLU A 51 3.52 0.87 -3.39
C GLU A 51 3.57 2.33 -3.92
N PRO A 52 4.76 2.87 -4.20
CA PRO A 52 4.90 4.19 -4.82
C PRO A 52 4.25 4.21 -6.20
N VAL A 53 3.56 5.30 -6.50
CA VAL A 53 2.85 5.49 -7.76
C VAL A 53 3.53 6.55 -8.61
N TYR A 54 3.38 6.41 -9.92
CA TYR A 54 4.05 7.22 -10.94
C TYR A 54 3.07 7.66 -12.00
N MET A 55 3.31 8.86 -12.54
CA MET A 55 2.57 9.42 -13.67
C MET A 55 3.51 9.48 -14.88
N PHE A 56 3.03 9.04 -16.05
CA PHE A 56 3.79 9.22 -17.28
C PHE A 56 3.57 10.61 -17.84
N THR A 57 4.67 11.32 -18.13
CA THR A 57 4.61 12.66 -18.74
C THR A 57 4.05 12.64 -20.17
N THR A 58 3.95 11.46 -20.78
CA THR A 58 3.39 11.22 -22.12
C THR A 58 1.90 10.90 -22.09
N ASP A 59 1.30 10.72 -20.91
CA ASP A 59 -0.15 10.59 -20.77
C ASP A 59 -0.83 11.93 -21.08
N ILE A 60 -2.16 11.92 -21.17
CA ILE A 60 -2.96 13.14 -21.34
C ILE A 60 -3.88 13.26 -20.13
N GLN A 61 -3.82 14.42 -19.47
CA GLN A 61 -4.71 14.78 -18.38
C GLN A 61 -6.16 14.86 -18.86
N GLY A 62 -7.09 14.35 -18.06
CA GLY A 62 -8.51 14.40 -18.35
C GLY A 62 -9.07 15.82 -18.42
N ASP A 63 -8.71 16.73 -17.51
CA ASP A 63 -9.25 18.12 -17.38
C ASP A 63 -10.73 18.28 -17.78
N GLY A 64 -11.60 17.46 -17.18
CA GLY A 64 -13.05 17.42 -17.45
C GLY A 64 -13.49 16.44 -18.56
N GLY A 65 -12.55 15.87 -19.29
CA GLY A 65 -12.70 14.74 -20.22
C GLY A 65 -12.00 13.47 -19.75
N GLU A 66 -11.95 12.46 -20.61
CA GLU A 66 -11.34 11.17 -20.33
C GLU A 66 -9.80 11.26 -20.44
N PRO A 67 -9.04 10.87 -19.40
CA PRO A 67 -7.59 10.81 -19.51
C PRO A 67 -7.14 9.75 -20.52
N ALA A 68 -5.95 9.94 -21.10
CA ALA A 68 -5.39 8.98 -22.06
C ALA A 68 -4.11 8.32 -21.54
N ILE A 69 -4.06 6.98 -21.64
CA ILE A 69 -2.90 6.16 -21.29
C ILE A 69 -1.98 6.03 -22.50
N SER A 70 -0.72 6.42 -22.34
CA SER A 70 0.33 6.20 -23.32
C SER A 70 0.91 4.77 -23.22
N CYS A 71 1.05 4.25 -22.01
CA CYS A 71 1.53 2.90 -21.71
C CYS A 71 0.46 1.82 -21.96
N THR A 72 0.32 1.33 -23.20
CA THR A 72 -0.76 0.38 -23.57
C THR A 72 -0.29 -0.98 -24.08
N SER A 73 1.01 -1.12 -24.37
CA SER A 73 1.59 -2.41 -24.76
C SER A 73 1.71 -3.34 -23.56
N VAL A 74 1.71 -4.65 -23.80
CA VAL A 74 1.87 -5.67 -22.76
C VAL A 74 3.18 -5.47 -22.00
N ASP A 75 4.30 -5.24 -22.70
CA ASP A 75 5.59 -5.03 -22.05
C ASP A 75 5.60 -3.77 -21.16
N CYS A 76 4.91 -2.71 -21.60
CA CYS A 76 4.82 -1.49 -20.82
C CYS A 76 4.00 -1.72 -19.54
N LEU A 77 2.82 -2.32 -19.67
CA LEU A 77 1.94 -2.64 -18.54
C LEU A 77 2.54 -3.67 -17.57
N ASN A 78 3.43 -4.55 -18.05
CA ASN A 78 4.17 -5.47 -17.19
C ASN A 78 5.26 -4.76 -16.37
N ALA A 79 5.86 -3.70 -16.91
CA ALA A 79 6.88 -2.92 -16.21
C ALA A 79 6.26 -1.86 -15.29
N TRP A 80 5.14 -1.29 -15.73
CA TRP A 80 4.41 -0.23 -15.06
C TRP A 80 2.91 -0.54 -15.06
N PRO A 81 2.47 -1.45 -14.19
CA PRO A 81 1.06 -1.79 -14.08
C PRO A 81 0.24 -0.57 -13.70
N LEU A 82 -0.98 -0.50 -14.22
CA LEU A 82 -1.93 0.52 -13.79
C LEU A 82 -2.33 0.24 -12.34
N VAL A 83 -2.43 1.29 -11.53
CA VAL A 83 -2.98 1.16 -10.18
C VAL A 83 -4.49 1.02 -10.31
N THR A 84 -5.06 0.00 -9.67
CA THR A 84 -6.51 -0.25 -9.68
C THR A 84 -7.13 -0.03 -8.31
N ALA A 85 -8.41 0.30 -8.29
CA ALA A 85 -9.17 0.48 -7.05
C ALA A 85 -10.49 -0.28 -7.13
N ASP A 86 -10.68 -1.22 -6.20
CA ASP A 86 -11.93 -1.93 -6.02
C ASP A 86 -12.79 -1.21 -4.98
N GLY A 87 -13.75 -0.42 -5.45
CA GLY A 87 -14.68 0.34 -4.60
C GLY A 87 -14.41 1.84 -4.58
N GLU A 88 -14.87 2.51 -3.52
CA GLU A 88 -14.71 3.96 -3.37
C GLU A 88 -13.25 4.28 -3.03
N LEU A 89 -12.61 5.05 -3.91
CA LEU A 89 -11.27 5.56 -3.69
C LEU A 89 -11.33 6.71 -2.68
N THR A 90 -10.47 6.64 -1.67
CA THR A 90 -10.27 7.73 -0.72
C THR A 90 -8.85 8.27 -0.81
N ALA A 91 -8.64 9.50 -0.35
CA ALA A 91 -7.31 10.09 -0.23
C ALA A 91 -7.10 10.55 1.22
N ARG A 92 -5.91 10.36 1.75
CA ARG A 92 -5.56 10.85 3.08
C ARG A 92 -5.46 12.39 3.11
N PRO A 93 -5.55 13.02 4.30
CA PRO A 93 -5.60 14.49 4.43
C PRO A 93 -4.41 15.26 3.85
N GLU A 94 -3.26 14.59 3.66
CA GLU A 94 -2.08 15.16 3.02
C GLU A 94 -2.25 15.35 1.50
N LEU A 95 -3.28 14.72 0.92
CA LEU A 95 -3.67 14.85 -0.48
C LEU A 95 -4.98 15.60 -0.61
N GLU A 96 -5.09 16.37 -1.69
CA GLU A 96 -6.37 16.96 -2.09
C GLU A 96 -7.33 15.86 -2.57
N GLU A 97 -8.32 15.50 -1.75
CA GLU A 97 -9.30 14.45 -2.05
C GLU A 97 -10.05 14.70 -3.36
N SER A 98 -10.33 15.96 -3.69
CA SER A 98 -11.00 16.35 -4.95
C SER A 98 -10.18 16.03 -6.22
N LEU A 99 -8.88 15.77 -6.07
CA LEU A 99 -8.01 15.37 -7.17
C LEU A 99 -7.94 13.86 -7.33
N ALA A 100 -8.29 13.08 -6.31
CA ALA A 100 -8.33 11.63 -6.39
C ALA A 100 -9.56 11.19 -7.20
N GLY A 101 -9.35 10.32 -8.17
CA GLY A 101 -10.42 9.86 -9.04
C GLY A 101 -10.18 8.44 -9.54
N THR A 102 -11.16 7.96 -10.29
CA THR A 102 -11.06 6.68 -10.99
C THR A 102 -11.52 6.84 -12.44
N PHE A 103 -11.05 5.94 -13.29
CA PHE A 103 -11.39 5.89 -14.70
C PHE A 103 -11.58 4.44 -15.13
N SER A 104 -12.54 4.16 -16.03
CA SER A 104 -12.78 2.81 -16.53
C SER A 104 -11.87 2.52 -17.73
N TYR A 105 -10.98 1.54 -17.61
CA TYR A 105 -10.10 1.11 -18.69
C TYR A 105 -10.05 -0.42 -18.82
N LYS A 106 -10.47 -0.95 -19.98
CA LYS A 106 -10.46 -2.40 -20.29
C LYS A 106 -10.98 -3.26 -19.13
N ASP A 107 -12.21 -2.96 -18.69
CA ASP A 107 -12.92 -3.65 -17.61
C ASP A 107 -12.29 -3.52 -16.20
N GLN A 108 -11.34 -2.59 -16.02
CA GLN A 108 -10.73 -2.27 -14.73
C GLN A 108 -11.05 -0.83 -14.34
N THR A 109 -11.18 -0.60 -13.03
CA THR A 109 -11.24 0.72 -12.42
C THR A 109 -9.83 1.16 -12.10
N VAL A 110 -9.26 2.04 -12.92
CA VAL A 110 -7.91 2.56 -12.74
C VAL A 110 -7.93 3.84 -11.94
N VAL A 111 -6.93 4.02 -11.07
CA VAL A 111 -6.82 5.21 -10.23
C VAL A 111 -6.26 6.38 -11.04
N THR A 112 -6.77 7.57 -10.74
CA THR A 112 -6.25 8.84 -11.25
C THR A 112 -5.96 9.80 -10.11
N TYR A 113 -5.02 10.70 -10.34
CA TYR A 113 -4.77 11.83 -9.46
C TYR A 113 -4.61 13.11 -10.28
N ASN A 114 -5.37 14.15 -9.95
CA ASN A 114 -5.46 15.39 -10.71
C ASN A 114 -5.76 15.14 -12.19
N GLY A 115 -6.65 14.20 -12.49
CA GLY A 115 -7.00 13.83 -13.87
C GLY A 115 -5.91 13.08 -14.64
N TRP A 116 -4.81 12.67 -14.02
CA TRP A 116 -3.77 11.85 -14.65
C TRP A 116 -3.88 10.40 -14.22
N ILE A 117 -3.58 9.48 -15.12
CA ILE A 117 -3.54 8.05 -14.79
C ILE A 117 -2.24 7.75 -14.05
N ILE A 118 -2.36 6.97 -12.97
CA ILE A 118 -1.20 6.59 -12.16
C ILE A 118 -0.91 5.10 -12.34
N SER A 119 0.38 4.78 -12.38
CA SER A 119 0.91 3.44 -12.53
C SER A 119 1.78 3.10 -11.32
N ALA A 120 1.73 1.85 -10.88
CA ALA A 120 2.70 1.32 -9.94
C ALA A 120 4.00 1.01 -10.70
N ARG A 121 5.12 1.06 -9.99
CA ARG A 121 6.32 0.41 -10.49
C ARG A 121 6.26 -1.02 -10.00
N THR A 122 6.20 -2.00 -10.90
CA THR A 122 6.48 -3.38 -10.48
C THR A 122 7.86 -3.35 -9.84
N ALA A 123 7.93 -3.72 -8.56
CA ALA A 123 9.18 -3.78 -7.84
C ALA A 123 10.25 -4.40 -8.76
N VAL A 124 11.23 -3.59 -9.18
CA VAL A 124 12.55 -4.12 -9.47
C VAL A 124 12.88 -4.79 -8.16
N THR A 125 12.69 -6.10 -8.11
CA THR A 125 12.58 -6.82 -6.86
C THR A 125 13.77 -6.37 -6.02
N PHE A 126 13.52 -5.63 -4.94
CA PHE A 126 14.57 -5.24 -4.00
C PHE A 126 14.95 -6.48 -3.18
N THR A 127 14.97 -7.65 -3.82
CA THR A 127 15.75 -8.80 -3.40
C THR A 127 17.21 -8.45 -3.60
N ARG A 128 17.72 -7.67 -2.65
CA ARG A 128 18.95 -7.97 -1.93
C ARG A 128 19.90 -8.90 -2.68
N ARG A 129 20.94 -8.35 -3.30
CA ARG A 129 22.28 -8.90 -3.13
C ARG A 129 23.18 -7.81 -2.56
N ILE A 130 23.05 -7.62 -1.25
CA ILE A 130 24.24 -7.36 -0.45
C ILE A 130 25.00 -8.68 -0.49
N GLY A 131 26.05 -8.72 -1.30
CA GLY A 131 26.99 -9.81 -1.46
C GLY A 131 28.24 -9.25 -2.08
#